data_AF-A0A967I785-F1
#
_entry.id   AF-A0A967I785-F1
#
_cell.length_a   1.000
_cell.length_b   1.000
_cell.length_c   1.000
_cell.angle_alpha   90.00
_cell.angle_beta   90.00
_cell.angle_gamma   90.00
#
_symmetry.space_group_name_H-M   'P 1'
#
loop_
_entity.id
_entity.type
_entity.pdbx_description
1 polymer ?
#
loop_
_entity_poly.entity_id
_entity_poly.type
_entity_poly.pdbx_seq_one_letter_code
_entity_poly.pdbx_strand_id
1 'polypeptide(L)' 'RSTAELVEALGKEIAVSADYPGFIVNRILIPMINEAAFALFEGVASAEDIDKGMKLGTNQPM' A
#
# COMPACT_ATOMS: atom_id res chain seq x y z
N ARG A 1 -8.71 -14.11 26.31
CA ARG A 1 -9.17 -13.41 25.11
C ARG A 1 -8.03 -13.43 24.11
N SER A 2 -8.27 -13.88 22.88
CA SER A 2 -7.27 -13.77 21.80
C SER A 2 -7.16 -12.32 21.33
N THR A 3 -6.06 -11.96 20.66
CA THR A 3 -5.92 -10.64 20.04
C THR A 3 -7.03 -10.39 19.00
N ALA A 4 -7.48 -11.44 18.31
CA ALA A 4 -8.59 -11.35 17.35
C ALA A 4 -9.91 -10.97 18.02
N GLU A 5 -10.26 -11.62 19.14
CA GLU A 5 -11.48 -11.30 19.91
C GLU A 5 -11.46 -9.86 20.44
N LEU A 6 -10.29 -9.32 20.78
CA LEU A 6 -10.16 -7.92 21.19
C LEU A 6 -10.45 -6.96 20.02
N VAL A 7 -9.91 -7.25 18.83
CA VAL A 7 -10.11 -6.41 17.64
C VAL A 7 -11.57 -6.41 17.20
N GLU A 8 -12.25 -7.57 17.27
CA GLU A 8 -13.68 -7.69 17.01
C GLU A 8 -14.52 -6.87 18.01
N ALA A 9 -14.20 -6.94 19.30
CA ALA A 9 -14.88 -6.14 20.33
C ALA A 9 -14.69 -4.62 20.15
N LEU A 10 -13.66 -4.19 19.41
CA LEU A 10 -13.41 -2.79 19.05
C LEU A 10 -14.11 -2.38 17.74
N GLY A 11 -14.85 -3.29 17.09
CA GLY A 11 -15.54 -3.02 15.82
C GLY A 11 -14.57 -2.74 14.67
N LYS A 12 -13.41 -3.40 14.66
CA LYS A 12 -12.38 -3.28 13.62
C LYS A 12 -12.25 -4.59 12.85
N GLU A 13 -11.95 -4.49 11.57
CA GLU A 13 -11.58 -5.62 10.73
C GLU A 13 -10.12 -6.02 10.99
N ILE A 14 -9.86 -7.32 11.06
CA ILE A 14 -8.52 -7.87 11.34
C ILE A 14 -7.92 -8.50 10.09
N ALA A 15 -6.63 -8.22 9.85
CA ALA A 15 -5.79 -8.96 8.91
C ALA A 15 -4.60 -9.54 9.68
N VAL A 16 -4.28 -10.82 9.44
CA VAL A 16 -3.22 -11.53 10.15
C VAL A 16 -2.00 -11.68 9.24
N SER A 17 -0.85 -11.18 9.67
CA SER A 17 0.43 -11.37 9.00
C SER A 17 1.34 -12.31 9.79
N ALA A 18 2.27 -12.97 9.10
CA ALA A 18 3.46 -13.50 9.76
C ALA A 18 4.35 -12.37 10.29
N ASP A 19 5.29 -12.70 11.17
CA ASP A 19 6.32 -11.75 11.62
C ASP A 19 7.33 -11.53 10.49
N TYR A 20 7.07 -10.52 9.67
CA TYR A 20 7.84 -10.18 8.48
C TYR A 20 7.95 -8.67 8.34
N PRO A 21 9.10 -8.13 7.88
CA PRO A 21 9.28 -6.70 7.68
C PRO A 21 8.17 -6.08 6.81
N GLY A 22 7.44 -5.11 7.39
CA GLY A 22 6.36 -4.39 6.72
C GLY A 22 5.00 -5.09 6.73
N PHE A 23 4.86 -6.24 7.41
CA PHE A 23 3.61 -7.01 7.50
C PHE A 23 2.97 -7.22 6.12
N ILE A 24 1.67 -6.97 5.96
CA ILE A 24 0.98 -7.06 4.66
C ILE A 24 1.03 -5.72 3.92
N VAL A 25 0.50 -4.65 4.53
CA VAL A 25 0.25 -3.38 3.84
C VAL A 25 1.55 -2.71 3.41
N ASN A 26 2.49 -2.47 4.35
CA ASN A 26 3.72 -1.76 4.02
C ASN A 26 4.65 -2.60 3.12
N ARG A 27 4.57 -3.93 3.21
CA ARG A 27 5.32 -4.83 2.33
C ARG A 27 4.96 -4.65 0.85
N ILE A 28 3.72 -4.25 0.55
CA ILE A 28 3.21 -4.01 -0.81
C ILE A 28 3.26 -2.53 -1.18
N LEU A 29 2.81 -1.65 -0.28
CA LEU A 29 2.68 -0.22 -0.51
C LEU A 29 4.03 0.47 -0.78
N ILE A 30 5.04 0.15 0.02
CA ILE A 30 6.35 0.82 -0.10
C ILE A 30 7.03 0.48 -1.43
N PRO A 31 7.09 -0.78 -1.90
CA PRO A 31 7.60 -1.08 -3.24
C PRO A 31 6.84 -0.36 -4.37
N MET A 32 5.52 -0.23 -4.28
CA MET A 32 4.73 0.51 -5.28
C MET A 32 5.12 1.99 -5.34
N ILE A 33 5.33 2.64 -4.18
CA ILE A 33 5.80 4.03 -4.11
C ILE A 33 7.24 4.15 -4.64
N ASN A 34 8.11 3.20 -4.30
CA ASN A 34 9.48 3.18 -4.82
C ASN A 34 9.51 3.04 -6.35
N GLU A 35 8.62 2.22 -6.91
CA GLU A 35 8.51 2.06 -8.36
C GLU A 35 8.08 3.36 -9.06
N ALA A 36 7.15 4.11 -8.45
CA ALA A 36 6.80 5.45 -8.94
C ALA A 36 8.01 6.41 -8.91
N ALA A 37 8.83 6.35 -7.86
CA ALA A 37 10.06 7.15 -7.77
C ALA A 37 11.10 6.74 -8.82
N PHE A 38 11.26 5.45 -9.11
CA PHE A 38 12.14 4.96 -10.17
C PHE A 38 11.65 5.40 -11.55
N ALA A 39 10.35 5.25 -11.85
CA ALA A 39 9.76 5.71 -13.10
C ALA A 39 9.99 7.22 -13.33
N LEU A 40 9.88 8.04 -12.27
CA LEU A 40 10.20 9.47 -12.33
C LEU A 40 11.70 9.70 -12.58
N PHE A 41 12.58 9.01 -11.85
CA PHE A 41 14.02 9.14 -11.97
C PHE A 41 14.53 8.75 -13.37
N GLU A 42 13.96 7.71 -13.96
CA GLU A 42 14.28 7.23 -15.31
C GLU A 42 13.65 8.08 -16.42
N GLY A 43 12.81 9.06 -16.07
CA GLY A 43 12.16 9.97 -17.02
C GLY A 43 11.04 9.32 -17.82
N VAL A 44 10.41 8.26 -17.30
CA VAL A 44 9.29 7.55 -17.96
C VAL A 44 8.10 8.48 -18.16
N ALA A 45 7.80 9.32 -17.16
CA ALA A 45 6.71 10.29 -17.18
C ALA A 45 6.92 11.39 -16.13
N SER A 46 6.12 12.46 -16.20
CA SER A 46 6.02 13.46 -15.13
C SER A 46 5.43 12.83 -13.86
N ALA A 47 5.68 13.44 -12.69
CA ALA A 47 5.08 12.97 -11.44
C ALA A 47 3.55 13.01 -11.52
N GLU A 48 2.98 14.05 -12.12
CA GLU A 48 1.55 14.23 -12.30
C GLU A 48 0.93 13.14 -13.20
N ASP A 49 1.62 12.75 -14.28
CA ASP A 49 1.15 11.69 -15.18
C ASP A 49 1.29 10.30 -14.56
N ILE A 50 2.33 10.07 -13.74
CA ILE A 50 2.49 8.83 -12.95
C ILE A 50 1.31 8.68 -11.98
N ASP A 51 1.02 9.71 -11.18
CA ASP A 51 -0.11 9.72 -10.24
C ASP A 51 -1.44 9.52 -10.97
N LYS A 52 -1.64 10.21 -12.10
CA LYS A 52 -2.84 10.06 -12.92
C LYS A 52 -2.99 8.63 -13.45
N GLY A 53 -1.88 8.01 -13.89
CA GLY A 53 -1.83 6.63 -14.31
C GLY A 53 -2.24 5.66 -13.21
N MET A 54 -1.73 5.85 -11.99
CA MET A 54 -2.06 5.00 -10.85
C MET A 54 -3.52 5.19 -10.39
N LYS A 55 -4.01 6.43 -10.32
CA LYS A 55 -5.42 6.71 -9.97
C LYS A 55 -6.40 6.10 -10.97
N LEU A 56 -6.20 6.36 -12.27
CA LEU A 56 -7.16 5.92 -13.30
C LEU A 56 -6.97 4.46 -13.70
N GLY A 57 -5.74 3.95 -13.68
CA GLY A 57 -5.39 2.61 -14.14
C GLY A 57 -5.51 1.54 -13.04
N THR A 58 -5.24 1.89 -11.79
CA THR A 58 -5.25 0.93 -10.67
C THR A 58 -6.27 1.25 -9.58
N ASN A 59 -7.07 2.31 -9.78
CA ASN A 59 -8.10 2.77 -8.85
C ASN A 59 -7.54 3.09 -7.45
N GLN A 60 -6.30 3.60 -7.39
CA GLN A 60 -5.75 4.13 -6.14
C GLN A 60 -6.47 5.44 -5.79
N PRO A 61 -6.88 5.62 -4.51
CA PRO A 61 -7.61 6.81 -4.10
C PRO A 61 -6.74 8.08 -4.10
N MET A 62 -5.42 7.91 -4.07
CA MET A 62 -4.41 8.96 -4.12
C MET A 62 -3.21 8.47 -4.91
#